data_AF-A0A379WM67-F1
#
_entry.id   AF-A0A379WM67-F1
#
_cell.length_a   1.000
_cell.length_b   1.000
_cell.length_c   1.000
_cell.angle_alpha   90.00
_cell.angle_beta   90.00
_cell.angle_gamma   90.00
#
_symmetry.space_group_name_H-M   'P 1'
#
loop_
_entity.id
_entity.type
_entity.pdbx_description
1 polymer ?
#
loop_
_entity_poly.entity_id
_entity_poly.type
_entity_poly.pdbx_seq_one_letter_code
_entity_poly.pdbx_strand_id
1 'polypeptide(L)'
;MSQPAKVLLLYAHPESQDSVANRVLLKPAIQHNNVTVHDLYARYPDFFIDTPYEQALLREHDVIVFQHPLYTYSCPALLKEWLDRV
;
A
#
# COMPACT_ATOMS: atom_id res chain seq x y z
N MET A 1 -5.97 0.78 -28.55
CA MET A 1 -5.06 1.36 -27.55
C MET A 1 -5.06 0.42 -26.37
N SER A 2 -3.90 -0.02 -25.88
CA SER A 2 -3.81 -0.89 -24.70
C SER A 2 -4.41 -0.18 -23.49
N GLN A 3 -5.20 -0.89 -22.68
CA GLN A 3 -5.66 -0.36 -21.40
C GLN A 3 -4.44 -0.11 -20.49
N PRO A 4 -4.42 0.97 -19.70
CA PRO A 4 -3.35 1.21 -18.74
C PRO A 4 -3.33 0.09 -17.69
N ALA A 5 -2.14 -0.36 -17.31
CA ALA A 5 -1.97 -1.38 -16.27
C ALA A 5 -2.60 -0.93 -14.96
N LYS A 6 -3.29 -1.84 -14.27
CA LYS A 6 -3.87 -1.61 -12.95
C LYS A 6 -2.77 -1.67 -11.90
N VAL A 7 -2.61 -0.62 -11.13
CA VAL A 7 -1.58 -0.50 -10.10
C VAL A 7 -2.22 -0.62 -8.72
N LEU A 8 -1.74 -1.54 -7.90
CA LEU A 8 -2.02 -1.56 -6.47
C LEU A 8 -0.88 -0.85 -5.74
N LEU A 9 -1.17 0.27 -5.09
CA LEU A 9 -0.24 0.98 -4.22
C LEU A 9 -0.55 0.61 -2.77
N LEU A 10 0.26 -0.29 -2.22
CA LEU A 10 0.26 -0.66 -0.82
C LEU A 10 0.98 0.43 -0.03
N TYR A 11 0.19 1.26 0.64
CA TYR A 11 0.68 2.37 1.44
C TYR A 11 0.82 1.94 2.90
N ALA A 12 2.04 1.95 3.41
CA ALA A 12 2.35 1.55 4.77
C ALA A 12 3.07 2.68 5.50
N HIS A 13 2.33 3.54 6.19
CA HIS A 13 2.90 4.60 7.01
C HIS A 13 2.15 4.70 8.35
N PRO A 14 2.80 4.39 9.49
CA PRO A 14 2.11 4.39 10.80
C PRO A 14 1.47 5.74 11.12
N GLU A 15 2.22 6.83 10.92
CA GLU A 15 1.76 8.20 11.18
C GLU A 15 1.45 8.92 9.86
N SER A 16 0.46 8.45 9.11
CA SER A 16 0.16 8.98 7.76
C SER A 16 -0.10 10.49 7.77
N GLN A 17 -0.81 11.00 8.79
CA GLN A 17 -1.20 12.41 8.89
C GLN A 17 0.00 13.35 9.00
N ASP A 18 1.06 12.90 9.69
CA ASP A 18 2.30 13.64 9.90
C ASP A 18 3.32 13.44 8.76
N SER A 19 2.99 12.59 7.78
CA SER A 19 3.88 12.32 6.67
C SER A 19 4.04 13.53 5.74
N VAL A 20 5.30 13.91 5.48
CA VAL A 20 5.62 14.97 4.53
C VAL A 20 5.82 14.39 3.12
N ALA A 21 6.90 13.64 2.92
CA ALA A 21 7.27 13.13 1.60
C ALA A 21 6.25 12.13 1.03
N ASN A 22 5.85 11.13 1.81
CA ASN A 22 4.92 10.12 1.30
C ASN A 22 3.54 10.69 0.99
N ARG A 23 3.07 11.68 1.77
CA ARG A 23 1.79 12.35 1.49
C ARG A 23 1.84 13.16 0.20
N VAL A 24 2.97 13.78 -0.12
CA VAL A 24 3.18 14.47 -1.40
C VAL A 24 3.12 13.49 -2.57
N LEU A 25 3.72 12.30 -2.44
CA LEU A 25 3.70 11.25 -3.46
C LEU A 25 2.31 10.60 -3.59
N LEU A 26 1.58 10.47 -2.49
CA LEU A 26 0.26 9.81 -2.45
C LEU A 26 -0.82 10.64 -3.16
N LYS A 27 -0.78 11.98 -3.00
CA LYS A 27 -1.77 12.91 -3.58
C LYS A 27 -2.00 12.71 -5.09
N PRO A 28 -0.98 12.72 -5.96
CA PRO A 28 -1.18 12.48 -7.39
C PRO A 28 -1.61 11.04 -7.68
N ALA A 29 -1.13 10.04 -6.92
CA ALA A 29 -1.49 8.65 -7.14
C ALA A 29 -3.01 8.40 -7.01
N ILE A 30 -3.65 9.03 -6.02
CA ILE A 30 -5.12 8.93 -5.80
C ILE A 30 -5.93 9.50 -6.98
N GLN A 31 -5.35 10.40 -7.78
CA GLN A 31 -6.06 11.04 -8.90
C GLN A 31 -6.11 10.17 -10.17
N HIS A 32 -5.39 9.05 -10.19
CA HIS A 32 -5.34 8.15 -11.34
C HIS A 32 -6.36 7.01 -11.21
N ASN A 33 -7.26 6.89 -12.18
CA ASN A 33 -8.32 5.89 -12.18
C ASN A 33 -7.83 4.44 -12.26
N ASN A 34 -6.59 4.21 -12.71
CA ASN A 34 -5.96 2.89 -12.79
C ASN A 34 -5.11 2.55 -11.55
N VAL A 35 -5.10 3.41 -10.52
CA VAL A 35 -4.34 3.21 -9.28
C VAL A 35 -5.31 2.97 -8.13
N THR A 36 -5.19 1.82 -7.48
CA THR A 36 -5.87 1.50 -6.24
C THR A 36 -4.90 1.77 -5.09
N VAL A 37 -5.22 2.74 -4.24
CA VAL A 37 -4.45 3.01 -3.02
C VAL A 37 -5.03 2.20 -1.88
N HIS A 38 -4.19 1.37 -1.26
CA HIS A 38 -4.56 0.54 -0.12
C HIS A 38 -3.68 0.89 1.09
N ASP A 39 -4.25 1.63 2.04
CA ASP A 39 -3.58 2.03 3.28
C ASP A 39 -3.68 0.89 4.32
N LEU A 40 -2.55 0.24 4.56
CA LEU A 40 -2.47 -0.89 5.47
C LEU A 40 -2.75 -0.50 6.92
N TYR A 41 -2.24 0.65 7.38
CA TYR A 41 -2.41 1.09 8.78
C TYR A 41 -3.84 1.57 9.05
N ALA A 42 -4.50 2.16 8.06
CA ALA A 42 -5.92 2.50 8.16
C ALA A 42 -6.82 1.25 8.14
N ARG A 43 -6.47 0.22 7.34
CA ARG A 43 -7.27 -1.01 7.20
C ARG A 43 -7.09 -1.97 8.36
N TYR A 44 -5.87 -2.11 8.87
CA TYR A 44 -5.47 -3.07 9.91
C TYR A 44 -4.78 -2.34 11.08
N PRO A 45 -5.48 -1.45 11.80
CA PRO A 45 -4.90 -0.74 12.95
C PRO A 45 -4.51 -1.70 14.09
N ASP A 46 -5.08 -2.90 14.10
CA ASP A 46 -4.89 -3.98 15.07
C ASP A 46 -3.97 -5.11 14.56
N PHE A 47 -3.38 -4.96 13.37
CA PHE A 47 -2.48 -5.92 12.72
C PHE A 47 -3.14 -7.26 12.34
N PHE A 48 -4.47 -7.40 12.45
CA PHE A 48 -5.17 -8.60 12.00
C PHE A 48 -5.44 -8.58 10.49
N ILE A 49 -4.40 -8.89 9.72
CA ILE A 49 -4.46 -8.93 8.25
C ILE A 49 -5.42 -10.03 7.76
N ASP A 50 -6.32 -9.66 6.83
CA ASP A 50 -7.21 -10.56 6.10
C ASP A 50 -6.49 -11.11 4.85
N THR A 51 -5.76 -12.21 5.05
CA THR A 51 -4.94 -12.82 3.98
C THR A 51 -5.74 -13.13 2.70
N PRO A 52 -6.92 -13.78 2.74
CA PRO A 52 -7.71 -14.02 1.53
C PRO A 52 -8.07 -12.74 0.75
N TYR A 53 -8.45 -11.67 1.45
CA TYR A 53 -8.75 -10.38 0.85
C TYR A 53 -7.52 -9.77 0.16
N GLU A 54 -6.38 -9.72 0.85
CA GLU A 54 -5.13 -9.16 0.29
C GLU A 54 -4.66 -9.93 -0.95
N GLN A 55 -4.73 -11.27 -0.92
CA GLN A 55 -4.39 -12.09 -2.07
C GLN A 55 -5.35 -11.89 -3.25
N ALA A 56 -6.65 -11.69 -3.00
CA ALA A 56 -7.60 -11.36 -4.05
C ALA A 56 -7.24 -10.01 -4.69
N LEU A 57 -6.95 -9.01 -3.85
CA LEU A 57 -6.54 -7.69 -4.30
C LEU A 57 -5.27 -7.75 -5.17
N LEU A 58 -4.27 -8.55 -4.80
CA LEU A 58 -3.07 -8.76 -5.62
C LEU A 58 -3.37 -9.35 -7.00
N ARG A 59 -4.31 -10.29 -7.12
CA ARG A 59 -4.66 -10.92 -8.41
C ARG A 59 -5.42 -9.97 -9.35
N GLU A 60 -6.03 -8.92 -8.82
CA GLU A 60 -6.79 -7.94 -9.62
C GLU A 60 -5.91 -6.85 -10.27
N HIS A 61 -4.63 -6.79 -9.90
CA HIS A 61 -3.71 -5.73 -10.32
C HIS A 61 -2.48 -6.30 -11.03
N ASP A 62 -1.95 -5.53 -11.98
CA ASP A 62 -0.80 -5.92 -12.80
C ASP A 62 0.53 -5.50 -12.17
N VAL A 63 0.52 -4.42 -11.40
CA VAL A 63 1.71 -3.81 -10.79
C VAL A 63 1.45 -3.55 -9.32
N ILE A 64 2.38 -3.99 -8.47
CA ILE A 64 2.33 -3.78 -7.02
C ILE A 64 3.43 -2.79 -6.63
N VAL A 65 3.05 -1.72 -5.93
CA VAL A 65 3.95 -0.69 -5.42
C VAL A 65 3.88 -0.68 -3.90
N PHE A 66 5.02 -0.89 -3.25
CA PHE A 66 5.15 -0.71 -1.81
C PHE A 66 5.63 0.70 -1.53
N GLN A 67 4.76 1.54 -0.95
CA GLN A 67 5.10 2.91 -0.57
C GLN A 67 5.15 3.02 0.95
N HIS A 68 6.35 3.23 1.49
CA HIS A 68 6.57 3.34 2.93
C HIS A 68 7.77 4.24 3.24
N PRO A 69 7.86 4.83 4.44
CA PRO A 69 9.09 5.45 4.90
C PRO A 69 10.16 4.38 5.18
N LEU A 70 11.42 4.74 5.01
CA LEU A 70 12.54 3.88 5.41
C LEU A 70 12.76 4.02 6.92
N TYR A 71 12.47 2.97 7.69
CA TYR A 71 12.70 2.91 9.13
C TYR A 71 13.76 1.86 9.44
N THR A 72 14.80 2.25 10.20
CA THR A 72 15.90 1.36 10.60
C THR A 72 16.43 0.52 9.43
N TYR A 73 16.67 1.16 8.27
CA TYR A 73 17.12 0.51 7.03
C TYR A 73 16.14 -0.51 6.43
N SER A 74 14.86 -0.45 6.79
CA SER A 74 13.81 -1.39 6.37
C SER A 74 12.43 -0.72 6.26
N CYS A 75 11.38 -1.54 6.23
CA CYS A 75 9.97 -1.14 6.18
C CYS A 75 9.31 -1.08 7.57
N PRO A 76 8.15 -0.42 7.70
CA PRO A 76 7.34 -0.46 8.92
C PRO A 76 6.86 -1.88 9.27
N ALA A 77 6.63 -2.11 10.57
CA ALA A 77 6.28 -3.43 11.10
C ALA A 77 5.08 -4.08 10.41
N LEU A 78 4.01 -3.33 10.13
CA LEU A 78 2.81 -3.88 9.50
C LEU A 78 3.07 -4.33 8.06
N LEU A 79 3.93 -3.62 7.31
CA LEU A 79 4.31 -4.07 5.97
C LEU A 79 5.15 -5.34 6.04
N LYS A 80 6.03 -5.46 7.04
CA LYS A 80 6.78 -6.71 7.23
C LYS A 80 5.87 -7.89 7.58
N GLU A 81 4.88 -7.68 8.45
CA GLU A 81 3.89 -8.70 8.77
C GLU A 81 3.02 -9.07 7.56
N TRP A 82 2.62 -8.09 6.75
CA TRP A 82 1.90 -8.33 5.51
C TRP A 82 2.70 -9.22 4.56
N LEU A 83 4.00 -8.95 4.39
CA LEU A 83 4.90 -9.78 3.57
C LEU A 83 5.07 -11.22 4.10
N ASP A 84 4.89 -11.44 5.41
CA ASP A 84 4.99 -12.77 6.01
C ASP A 84 3.70 -13.58 5.89
N ARG A 85 2.54 -12.91 5.75
CA ARG A 85 1.21 -13.53 5.85
C ARG A 85 0.45 -13.64 4.53
N VAL A 86 0.77 -12.81 3.54
CA VAL A 86 0.02 -12.67 2.28
C VAL A 86 0.74 -13.39 1.15
#